data_AF-A0A8S9JHT9-F1
#
_entry.id   AF-A0A8S9JHT9-F1
#
_cell.length_a   1.000
_cell.length_b   1.000
_cell.length_c   1.000
_cell.angle_alpha   90.00
_cell.angle_beta   90.00
_cell.angle_gamma   90.00
#
_symmetry.space_group_name_H-M   'P 1'
#
loop_
_entity.id
_entity.type
_entity.pdbx_description
1 polymer ?
#
loop_
_entity_poly.entity_id
_entity_poly.type
_entity_poly.pdbx_seq_one_letter_code
_entity_poly.pdbx_strand_id
1 'polypeptide(L)'
;MSFSDFKYPNPIRTRYGSENYGSFIHNWVKVGKKAKESTKAVASNLHFDHQCQHCEKASINHSLERLLGYPWIEEKVRKGSLSLHGGYYDFINCTFEKWTVDYGESRGKKEGSGIAVKNRSVW
;
A
#
# COMPACT_ATOMS: atom_id res chain seq x y z
N MET A 1 -32.74 16.19 -37.96
CA MET A 1 -31.41 15.72 -37.51
C MET A 1 -31.58 15.18 -36.10
N SER A 2 -31.74 13.86 -36.01
CA SER A 2 -31.89 13.10 -34.76
C SER A 2 -30.63 12.26 -34.57
N PHE A 3 -30.26 12.02 -33.32
CA PHE A 3 -29.01 11.37 -32.88
C PHE A 3 -28.99 9.85 -33.14
N SER A 4 -29.54 9.40 -34.27
CA SER A 4 -29.80 8.00 -34.62
C SER A 4 -29.07 7.52 -35.89
N ASP A 5 -28.20 8.34 -36.49
CA ASP A 5 -27.61 8.06 -37.81
C ASP A 5 -26.13 7.61 -37.82
N PHE A 6 -25.50 7.36 -36.66
CA PHE A 6 -24.18 6.72 -36.62
C PHE A 6 -24.28 5.22 -36.33
N LYS A 7 -24.74 4.48 -37.34
CA LYS A 7 -24.60 3.03 -37.40
C LYS A 7 -23.17 2.69 -37.85
N TYR A 8 -22.20 2.78 -36.94
CA TYR A 8 -20.87 2.25 -37.23
C TYR A 8 -20.93 0.70 -37.26
N PRO A 9 -20.46 0.05 -38.33
CA PRO A 9 -20.31 -1.41 -38.33
C PRO A 9 -19.24 -1.78 -37.30
N ASN A 10 -19.61 -2.58 -36.30
CA ASN A 10 -18.68 -3.19 -35.34
C ASN A 10 -17.75 -4.18 -36.07
N PRO A 11 -16.45 -3.89 -36.29
CA PRO A 11 -15.57 -4.79 -37.02
C PRO A 11 -14.84 -5.78 -36.11
N ILE A 12 -15.15 -5.82 -34.80
CA ILE A 12 -14.43 -6.65 -33.84
C ILE A 12 -15.41 -7.60 -33.15
N ARG A 13 -16.03 -8.47 -33.94
CA ARG A 13 -16.32 -9.85 -33.50
C ARG A 13 -15.09 -10.69 -33.83
N THR A 14 -13.95 -10.38 -33.20
CA THR A 14 -12.81 -11.28 -33.20
C THR A 14 -12.78 -12.04 -31.88
N ARG A 15 -12.42 -13.31 -32.00
CA ARG A 15 -12.22 -14.25 -30.91
C ARG A 15 -11.11 -13.72 -29.98
N TYR A 16 -11.46 -13.02 -28.92
CA TYR A 16 -10.63 -12.91 -27.73
C TYR A 16 -11.44 -13.47 -26.58
N GLY A 17 -10.88 -14.48 -25.91
CA GLY A 17 -11.47 -15.03 -24.69
C GLY A 17 -11.76 -13.91 -23.70
N SER A 18 -12.70 -14.15 -22.79
CA SER A 18 -12.88 -13.34 -21.60
C SER A 18 -11.55 -13.23 -20.84
N GLU A 19 -10.71 -12.26 -21.19
CA GLU A 19 -9.51 -11.96 -20.43
C GLU A 19 -9.99 -11.51 -19.05
N ASN A 20 -9.56 -12.26 -18.05
CA ASN A 20 -9.95 -12.16 -16.65
C ASN A 20 -9.53 -10.80 -16.05
N TYR A 21 -10.21 -9.70 -16.35
CA TYR A 21 -10.01 -8.42 -15.65
C TYR A 21 -10.14 -8.59 -14.12
N GLY A 22 -11.01 -9.51 -13.69
CA GLY A 22 -11.15 -9.89 -12.28
C GLY A 22 -9.87 -10.51 -11.68
N SER A 23 -9.06 -11.25 -12.46
CA SER A 23 -7.81 -11.83 -11.94
C SER A 23 -6.70 -10.79 -11.83
N PHE A 24 -6.64 -9.80 -12.72
CA PHE A 24 -5.66 -8.71 -12.65
C PHE A 24 -5.85 -7.86 -11.38
N ILE A 25 -7.06 -7.33 -11.17
CA ILE A 25 -7.36 -6.53 -9.96
C ILE A 25 -7.19 -7.36 -8.70
N HIS A 26 -7.63 -8.62 -8.71
CA HIS A 26 -7.45 -9.51 -7.58
C HIS A 26 -5.97 -9.75 -7.24
N ASN A 27 -5.12 -9.98 -8.24
CA ASN A 27 -3.69 -10.18 -8.03
C ASN A 27 -2.99 -8.90 -7.56
N TRP A 28 -3.43 -7.73 -8.04
CA TRP A 28 -2.93 -6.45 -7.56
C TRP A 28 -3.30 -6.19 -6.10
N VAL A 29 -4.57 -6.39 -5.72
CA VAL A 29 -5.07 -6.17 -4.36
C VAL A 29 -4.49 -7.19 -3.35
N LYS A 30 -4.15 -8.41 -3.80
CA LYS A 30 -3.52 -9.45 -2.95
C LYS A 30 -2.27 -8.97 -2.22
N VAL A 31 -1.56 -7.98 -2.75
CA VAL A 31 -0.38 -7.37 -2.10
C VAL A 31 -0.71 -6.84 -0.71
N GLY A 32 -1.94 -6.33 -0.49
CA GLY A 32 -2.43 -5.83 0.78
C GLY A 32 -2.83 -6.89 1.80
N LYS A 33 -2.80 -8.19 1.45
CA LYS A 33 -3.23 -9.28 2.34
C LYS A 33 -2.48 -9.27 3.67
N LYS A 34 -1.16 -9.04 3.64
CA LYS A 34 -0.30 -8.96 4.84
C LYS A 34 -0.74 -7.83 5.78
N ALA A 35 -1.11 -6.68 5.23
CA ALA A 35 -1.61 -5.52 6.00
C ALA A 35 -2.95 -5.83 6.69
N LYS A 36 -3.84 -6.53 5.98
CA LYS A 36 -5.13 -6.96 6.54
C LYS A 36 -4.94 -7.95 7.68
N GLU A 37 -4.04 -8.92 7.52
CA GLU A 37 -3.75 -9.93 8.54
C GLU A 37 -3.10 -9.29 9.78
N SER A 38 -2.11 -8.42 9.61
CA SER A 38 -1.47 -7.71 10.73
C SER A 38 -2.46 -6.81 11.46
N THR A 39 -3.35 -6.13 10.73
CA THR A 39 -4.43 -5.32 11.32
C THR A 39 -5.38 -6.16 12.15
N LYS A 40 -5.84 -7.31 11.65
CA LYS A 40 -6.72 -8.20 12.41
C LYS A 40 -6.08 -8.67 13.70
N ALA A 41 -4.76 -8.89 13.72
CA ALA A 41 -4.05 -9.30 14.92
C ALA A 41 -4.04 -8.23 16.01
N VAL A 42 -4.04 -6.94 15.66
CA VAL A 42 -3.87 -5.83 16.62
C VAL A 42 -5.10 -4.96 16.85
N ALA A 43 -6.07 -4.98 15.93
CA ALA A 43 -7.21 -4.06 15.89
C ALA A 43 -8.56 -4.78 15.67
N SER A 44 -8.62 -6.12 15.76
CA SER A 44 -9.86 -6.88 15.51
C SER A 44 -11.03 -6.52 16.42
N ASN A 45 -10.75 -5.95 17.60
CA ASN A 45 -11.74 -5.48 18.56
C ASN A 45 -12.23 -4.04 18.28
N LEU A 46 -11.63 -3.32 17.33
CA LEU A 46 -12.03 -1.95 16.98
C LEU A 46 -13.21 -1.95 16.00
N HIS A 47 -13.88 -0.80 15.89
CA HIS A 47 -14.87 -0.58 14.84
C HIS A 47 -14.27 -0.74 13.44
N PHE A 48 -15.08 -1.12 12.45
CA PHE A 48 -14.61 -1.45 11.10
C PHE A 48 -13.82 -0.31 10.44
N ASP A 49 -14.29 0.93 10.56
CA ASP A 49 -13.58 2.08 9.98
C ASP A 49 -12.20 2.28 10.61
N HIS A 50 -12.06 2.07 11.92
CA HIS A 50 -10.76 2.10 12.58
C HIS A 50 -9.87 0.93 12.16
N GLN A 51 -10.44 -0.26 11.91
CA GLN A 51 -9.68 -1.36 11.31
C GLN A 51 -9.18 -0.97 9.91
N CYS A 52 -9.99 -0.32 9.08
CA CYS A 52 -9.57 0.17 7.77
C CYS A 52 -8.40 1.17 7.89
N GLN A 53 -8.49 2.16 8.77
CA GLN A 53 -7.42 3.12 9.04
C GLN A 53 -6.12 2.44 9.49
N HIS A 54 -6.22 1.44 10.38
CA HIS A 54 -5.06 0.63 10.77
C HIS A 54 -4.48 -0.16 9.59
N CYS A 55 -5.33 -0.73 8.73
CA CYS A 55 -4.91 -1.47 7.54
C CYS A 55 -4.22 -0.57 6.51
N GLU A 56 -4.70 0.65 6.31
CA GLU A 56 -4.08 1.66 5.45
C GLU A 56 -2.66 1.96 5.92
N LYS A 57 -2.48 2.26 7.22
CA LYS A 57 -1.16 2.53 7.81
C LYS A 57 -0.25 1.29 7.79
N ALA A 58 -0.78 0.10 8.06
CA ALA A 58 -0.03 -1.15 7.96
C ALA A 58 0.44 -1.43 6.53
N SER A 59 -0.37 -1.10 5.52
CA SER A 59 -0.01 -1.25 4.10
C SER A 59 1.20 -0.37 3.72
N ILE A 60 1.24 0.87 4.24
CA ILE A 60 2.39 1.77 4.07
C ILE A 60 3.65 1.14 4.67
N ASN A 61 3.56 0.64 5.91
CA ASN A 61 4.70 0.00 6.58
C ASN A 61 5.19 -1.26 5.85
N HIS A 62 4.30 -2.10 5.34
CA HIS A 62 4.70 -3.25 4.53
C HIS A 62 5.34 -2.85 3.20
N SER A 63 4.90 -1.74 2.61
CA SER A 63 5.53 -1.21 1.39
C SER A 63 6.97 -0.75 1.68
N LEU A 64 7.19 -0.08 2.82
CA LEU A 64 8.52 0.31 3.30
C LEU A 64 9.41 -0.91 3.61
N GLU A 65 8.86 -1.97 4.22
CA GLU A 65 9.56 -3.25 4.41
C GLU A 65 10.01 -3.85 3.07
N ARG A 66 9.13 -3.85 2.07
CA ARG A 66 9.47 -4.36 0.73
C ARG A 66 10.56 -3.52 0.07
N LEU A 67 10.53 -2.20 0.23
CA LEU A 67 11.59 -1.32 -0.24
C LEU A 67 12.93 -1.68 0.40
N LEU A 68 12.96 -1.88 1.72
CA LEU A 68 14.17 -2.33 2.43
C LEU A 68 14.62 -3.75 2.04
N GLY A 69 13.72 -4.59 1.53
CA GLY A 69 14.07 -5.92 1.02
C GLY A 69 14.91 -5.89 -0.27
N TYR A 70 15.03 -4.74 -0.94
CA TYR A 70 15.93 -4.60 -2.08
C TYR A 70 17.34 -4.23 -1.63
N PRO A 71 18.38 -5.03 -1.95
CA PRO A 71 19.74 -4.80 -1.43
C PRO A 71 20.30 -3.40 -1.72
N TRP A 72 19.98 -2.83 -2.89
CA TRP A 72 20.45 -1.51 -3.30
C TRP A 72 19.76 -0.35 -2.56
N ILE A 73 18.52 -0.55 -2.11
CA ILE A 73 17.83 0.41 -1.24
C ILE A 73 18.38 0.28 0.17
N GLU A 74 18.41 -0.94 0.70
CA GLU A 74 18.88 -1.23 2.05
C GLU A 74 20.27 -0.63 2.28
N GLU A 75 21.18 -0.85 1.34
CA GLU A 75 22.55 -0.36 1.42
C GLU A 75 22.63 1.17 1.46
N LYS A 76 21.80 1.88 0.69
CA LYS A 76 21.75 3.35 0.71
C LYS A 76 21.14 3.89 2.00
N VAL A 77 20.10 3.24 2.51
CA VAL A 77 19.48 3.60 3.79
C VAL A 77 20.47 3.37 4.94
N ARG A 78 21.15 2.23 4.94
CA ARG A 78 22.20 1.88 5.91
C ARG A 78 23.35 2.89 5.91
N LYS A 79 23.76 3.35 4.72
CA LYS A 79 24.80 4.38 4.54
C LYS A 79 24.33 5.80 4.90
N GLY A 80 23.04 6.00 5.17
CA GLY A 80 22.46 7.31 5.41
C GLY A 80 22.35 8.20 4.17
N SER A 81 22.61 7.65 2.97
CA SER A 81 22.50 8.39 1.70
C SER A 81 21.09 8.37 1.09
N LEU A 82 20.18 7.60 1.67
CA LEU A 82 18.75 7.56 1.35
C LEU A 82 17.92 7.50 2.63
N SER A 83 16.85 8.29 2.70
CA SER A 83 15.84 8.20 3.76
C SER A 83 14.53 7.68 3.19
N LEU A 84 13.88 6.77 3.92
CA LEU A 84 12.55 6.25 3.57
C LEU A 84 11.51 6.86 4.49
N HIS A 85 10.39 7.29 3.91
CA HIS A 85 9.29 7.93 4.64
C HIS A 85 7.97 7.26 4.29
N GLY A 86 7.13 7.06 5.31
CA GLY A 86 5.72 6.75 5.16
C GLY A 86 4.88 8.02 5.28
N GLY A 87 3.78 8.08 4.52
CA GLY A 87 2.84 9.19 4.56
C GLY A 87 1.41 8.67 4.48
N TYR A 88 0.56 9.11 5.40
CA TYR A 88 -0.86 8.81 5.47
C TYR A 88 -1.66 10.11 5.42
N TYR A 89 -2.60 10.20 4.49
CA TYR A 89 -3.48 11.34 4.36
C TYR A 89 -4.90 10.95 4.79
N ASP A 90 -5.41 11.64 5.81
CA ASP A 90 -6.79 11.51 6.24
C ASP A 90 -7.67 12.48 5.45
N PHE A 91 -8.51 11.95 4.57
CA PHE A 91 -9.40 12.74 3.72
C PHE A 91 -10.55 13.41 4.47
N ILE A 92 -10.94 12.90 5.64
CA ILE A 92 -12.06 13.44 6.43
C ILE A 92 -11.58 14.64 7.23
N ASN A 93 -10.44 14.49 7.89
CA ASN A 93 -9.88 15.54 8.75
C ASN A 93 -8.88 16.45 8.01
N CYS A 94 -8.57 16.15 6.74
CA CYS A 94 -7.57 16.85 5.94
C CYS A 94 -6.19 16.94 6.61
N THR A 95 -5.80 15.88 7.33
CA THR A 95 -4.50 15.83 8.02
C THR A 95 -3.51 14.94 7.27
N PHE A 96 -2.24 15.32 7.30
CA PHE A 96 -1.17 14.51 6.74
C PHE A 96 -0.22 14.03 7.83
N GLU A 97 -0.22 12.73 8.08
CA GLU A 97 0.71 12.08 9.00
C GLU A 97 1.92 11.53 8.24
N LYS A 98 3.13 11.91 8.66
CA LYS A 98 4.39 11.45 8.08
C LYS A 98 5.27 10.80 9.14
N TRP A 99 5.98 9.73 8.78
CA TRP A 99 7.02 9.14 9.61
C TRP A 99 8.25 8.74 8.77
N THR A 100 9.40 8.61 9.43
CA THR A 100 10.66 8.20 8.80
C THR A 100 11.06 6.83 9.33
N VAL A 101 11.55 5.96 8.45
CA VAL A 101 12.08 4.66 8.87
C VAL A 101 13.35 4.84 9.70
N ASP A 102 13.41 4.21 10.87
CA ASP A 102 14.62 4.11 11.66
C ASP A 102 15.31 2.77 11.38
N TYR A 103 16.28 2.77 10.46
CA TYR A 103 16.96 1.54 10.06
C TYR A 103 17.79 0.91 11.20
N GLY A 104 18.39 1.72 12.07
CA GLY A 104 19.21 1.21 13.18
C GLY A 104 18.38 0.40 14.18
N GLU A 105 17.25 0.97 14.62
CA GLU A 105 16.29 0.32 15.51
C GLU A 105 15.55 -0.85 14.83
N SER A 106 15.36 -0.77 13.50
CA SER A 106 14.68 -1.83 12.74
C SER A 106 15.48 -3.14 12.69
N ARG A 107 16.82 -3.10 12.83
CA ARG A 107 17.67 -4.32 12.84
C ARG A 107 17.70 -5.03 14.19
N GLY A 108 17.47 -4.30 15.28
CA GLY A 108 17.39 -4.88 16.63
C GLY A 108 16.11 -5.70 16.87
N LYS A 109 15.14 -5.56 15.97
CA LYS A 109 13.87 -6.27 15.99
C LYS A 109 14.02 -7.66 15.39
N LYS A 110 13.50 -8.69 16.09
CA LYS A 110 13.44 -10.08 15.57
C LYS A 110 12.69 -10.11 14.23
N GLU A 111 13.02 -11.08 13.37
CA GLU A 111 12.25 -11.39 12.16
C GLU A 111 10.73 -11.41 12.47
N GLY A 112 9.98 -10.51 11.83
CA GLY A 112 8.53 -10.37 12.02
C GLY A 112 8.09 -9.20 12.91
N SER A 113 8.99 -8.56 13.64
CA SER A 113 8.71 -7.30 14.35
C SER A 113 8.88 -6.13 13.37
N GLY A 114 7.79 -5.62 12.82
CA GLY A 114 7.78 -4.61 11.74
C GLY A 114 8.64 -3.35 11.96
N ILE A 115 8.78 -2.53 10.92
CA ILE A 115 9.73 -1.40 10.87
C ILE A 115 9.68 -0.49 12.10
N ALA A 116 10.85 -0.06 12.58
CA ALA A 116 10.94 1.03 13.54
C ALA A 116 10.80 2.36 12.79
N VAL A 117 10.13 3.33 13.42
CA VAL A 117 9.84 4.64 12.82
C VAL A 117 10.16 5.76 13.80
N LYS A 118 10.64 6.88 13.28
CA LYS A 118 10.96 8.11 14.01
C LYS A 118 10.44 9.34 13.28
N ASN A 119 10.60 10.52 13.89
CA ASN A 119 10.20 11.81 13.32
C ASN A 119 8.74 11.79 12.84
N ARG A 120 7.84 11.27 13.69
CA ARG A 120 6.41 11.20 13.39
C ARG A 120 5.81 12.58 13.60
N SER A 121 5.23 13.14 12.56
CA SER A 121 4.57 14.45 12.60
C SER A 121 3.23 14.41 11.87
N VAL A 122 2.33 15.31 12.28
CA VAL A 122 1.02 15.52 11.66
C VAL A 122 0.93 17.00 11.29
N TRP A 123 0.46 17.27 10.07
CA TRP A 123 0.25 18.60 9.49
C TRP A 123 -1.24 18.80 9.22
#